data_AF-A0A9X3F4B7-F1
#
_entry.id   AF-A0A9X3F4B7-F1
#
_cell.length_a   1.000
_cell.length_b   1.000
_cell.length_c   1.000
_cell.angle_alpha   90.00
_cell.angle_beta   90.00
_cell.angle_gamma   90.00
#
_symmetry.space_group_name_H-M   'P 1'
#
loop_
_entity.id
_entity.type
_entity.pdbx_description
1 polymer ?
#
loop_
_entity_poly.entity_id
_entity_poly.type
_entity_poly.pdbx_seq_one_letter_code
_entity_poly.pdbx_strand_id
1 'polypeptide(L)'
;MNTKRIFVKTRMTNVLEKAITNIKEWKEVKVGDKILLRGSTTFTPFERSARDHGDNTDNLKAYRIVVTKEPRRDGQLNAFTGEACNYSPIMTNNFDMADDHVVFFYNARGTQEREFDVLKNDFG
;
A
#
# COMPACT_ATOMS: atom_id res chain seq x y z
N MET A 1 1.42 6.29 -25.35
CA MET A 1 2.44 6.55 -24.31
C MET A 1 2.35 5.45 -23.26
N ASN A 2 3.41 4.68 -23.04
CA ASN A 2 3.42 3.62 -22.03
C ASN A 2 3.79 4.25 -20.68
N THR A 3 2.79 4.71 -19.92
CA THR A 3 3.04 5.31 -18.60
C THR A 3 3.64 4.25 -17.68
N LYS A 4 4.86 4.51 -17.18
CA LYS A 4 5.54 3.60 -16.26
C LYS A 4 4.67 3.40 -15.02
N ARG A 5 4.21 2.16 -14.81
CA ARG A 5 3.42 1.78 -13.63
C ARG A 5 4.34 1.73 -12.42
N ILE A 6 3.90 2.34 -11.33
CA ILE A 6 4.65 2.45 -10.08
C ILE A 6 3.95 1.61 -9.03
N PHE A 7 4.72 0.79 -8.29
CA PHE A 7 4.24 0.01 -7.16
C PHE A 7 5.30 0.11 -6.06
N VAL A 8 4.99 0.82 -4.98
CA VAL A 8 5.95 1.11 -3.91
C VAL A 8 5.33 0.76 -2.56
N LYS A 9 6.02 -0.07 -1.77
CA LYS A 9 5.64 -0.30 -0.38
C LYS A 9 5.87 0.97 0.42
N THR A 10 4.85 1.41 1.14
CA THR A 10 4.97 2.58 2.00
C THR A 10 5.04 2.18 3.47
N ARG A 11 5.68 3.03 4.28
CA ARG A 11 5.66 2.89 5.74
C ARG A 11 4.43 3.58 6.29
N MET A 12 3.90 3.09 7.41
CA MET A 12 2.82 3.78 8.10
C MET A 12 3.31 5.13 8.62
N THR A 13 2.59 6.19 8.27
CA THR A 13 2.75 7.56 8.76
C THR A 13 1.37 8.09 9.12
N ASN A 14 1.27 9.13 9.97
CA ASN A 14 -0.02 9.71 10.36
C ASN A 14 -0.85 10.20 9.16
N VAL A 15 -0.20 10.57 8.06
CA VAL A 15 -0.87 11.01 6.83
C VAL A 15 -1.49 9.81 6.11
N LEU A 16 -0.73 8.72 5.96
CA LEU A 16 -1.25 7.49 5.34
C LEU A 16 -2.30 6.81 6.20
N GLU A 17 -2.14 6.82 7.52
CA GLU A 17 -3.14 6.34 8.46
C GLU A 17 -4.50 7.01 8.22
N LYS A 18 -4.54 8.35 8.16
CA LYS A 18 -5.76 9.10 7.84
C LYS A 18 -6.36 8.74 6.48
N ALA A 19 -5.53 8.42 5.49
CA ALA A 19 -6.03 7.94 4.21
C ALA A 19 -6.66 6.54 4.36
N ILE A 20 -6.00 5.65 5.09
CA ILE A 20 -6.42 4.26 5.32
C ILE A 20 -7.72 4.19 6.12
N THR A 21 -7.93 5.07 7.11
CA THR A 21 -9.20 5.13 7.85
C THR A 21 -10.38 5.55 6.98
N ASN A 22 -10.15 6.18 5.83
CA ASN A 22 -11.20 6.49 4.86
C ASN A 22 -11.59 5.29 3.98
N ILE A 23 -10.91 4.14 4.09
CA ILE A 23 -11.30 2.92 3.38
C ILE A 23 -12.58 2.38 3.99
N LYS A 24 -13.68 2.48 3.23
CA LYS A 24 -15.01 2.02 3.65
C LYS A 24 -15.24 0.54 3.35
N GLU A 25 -14.63 0.03 2.29
CA GLU A 25 -14.84 -1.34 1.83
C GLU A 25 -13.58 -2.17 2.02
N TRP A 26 -13.72 -3.22 2.83
CA TRP A 26 -12.68 -4.22 3.06
C TRP A 26 -13.19 -5.57 2.56
N LYS A 27 -12.44 -6.20 1.67
CA LYS A 27 -12.72 -7.53 1.12
C LYS A 27 -11.82 -8.57 1.78
N GLU A 28 -12.40 -9.70 2.14
CA GLU A 28 -11.63 -10.83 2.66
C GLU A 28 -10.79 -11.46 1.54
N VAL A 29 -9.55 -11.77 1.87
CA VAL A 29 -8.59 -12.45 0.99
C VAL A 29 -7.99 -13.61 1.75
N LYS A 30 -8.13 -14.82 1.20
CA LYS A 30 -7.54 -16.02 1.78
C LYS A 30 -6.11 -16.17 1.29
N VAL A 31 -5.16 -16.20 2.23
CA VAL A 31 -3.73 -16.41 1.96
C VAL A 31 -3.26 -17.59 2.82
N GLY A 32 -3.18 -18.76 2.20
CA GLY A 32 -3.00 -20.03 2.93
C GLY A 32 -4.18 -20.27 3.89
N ASP A 33 -3.86 -20.51 5.16
CA ASP A 33 -4.85 -20.72 6.23
C ASP A 33 -5.29 -19.43 6.93
N LYS A 34 -4.80 -18.27 6.49
CA LYS A 34 -5.14 -16.97 7.07
C LYS A 34 -6.19 -16.24 6.22
N ILE A 35 -7.10 -15.56 6.89
CA ILE A 35 -8.00 -14.57 6.28
C ILE A 35 -7.40 -13.19 6.56
N LEU A 36 -7.12 -12.46 5.49
CA LEU A 36 -6.67 -11.07 5.51
C LEU A 36 -7.77 -10.17 4.96
N LEU A 37 -7.68 -8.87 5.23
CA LEU A 37 -8.57 -7.88 4.64
C LEU A 37 -7.80 -7.03 3.62
N ARG A 38 -8.46 -6.70 2.51
CA ARG A 38 -7.90 -5.85 1.46
C ARG A 38 -8.86 -4.75 1.07
N GLY A 39 -8.33 -3.55 0.95
CA GLY A 39 -9.09 -2.39 0.49
C GLY A 39 -8.15 -1.36 -0.11
N SER A 40 -8.75 -0.34 -0.71
CA SER A 40 -7.98 0.77 -1.28
C SER A 40 -8.67 2.11 -1.15
N THR A 41 -7.87 3.16 -1.26
CA THR A 41 -8.30 4.55 -1.17
C THR A 41 -7.42 5.42 -2.07
N THR A 42 -7.92 6.60 -2.42
CA THR A 42 -7.14 7.61 -3.13
C THR A 42 -6.34 8.45 -2.14
N PHE A 43 -5.13 8.80 -2.51
CA PHE A 43 -4.20 9.59 -1.72
C PHE A 43 -3.47 10.58 -2.61
N THR A 44 -3.58 11.87 -2.28
CA THR A 44 -2.86 12.94 -2.96
C THR A 44 -1.83 13.52 -1.99
N PRO A 45 -0.53 13.28 -2.21
CA PRO A 45 0.53 13.90 -1.42
C PRO A 45 0.50 15.43 -1.54
N PHE A 46 1.00 16.11 -0.51
CA PHE A 46 1.27 17.56 -0.53
C PHE A 46 0.05 18.49 -0.70
N GLU A 47 -1.18 17.97 -0.62
CA GLU A 47 -2.38 18.83 -0.65
C GLU A 47 -2.34 19.91 0.42
N ARG A 48 -1.91 19.56 1.63
CA ARG A 48 -1.82 20.51 2.73
C ARG A 48 -0.82 21.63 2.45
N SER A 49 0.40 21.28 2.03
CA SER A 49 1.43 22.26 1.71
C SER A 49 1.03 23.14 0.52
N ALA A 50 0.39 22.58 -0.51
CA ALA A 50 -0.11 23.38 -1.64
C ALA A 50 -1.15 24.41 -1.19
N ARG A 51 -2.10 24.01 -0.34
CA ARG A 51 -3.10 24.94 0.24
C ARG A 51 -2.44 26.01 1.11
N ASP A 52 -1.48 25.64 1.94
CA ASP A 52 -0.79 26.56 2.86
C ASP A 52 0.07 27.59 2.10
N HIS A 53 0.61 27.24 0.93
CA HIS A 53 1.39 28.14 0.07
C HIS A 53 0.57 28.87 -1.00
N GLY A 54 -0.74 28.63 -1.09
CA GLY A 54 -1.61 29.21 -2.11
C GLY A 54 -1.36 28.67 -3.52
N ASP A 55 -0.68 27.53 -3.64
CA ASP A 55 -0.42 26.85 -4.90
C ASP A 55 -1.70 26.18 -5.42
N ASN A 56 -1.80 26.07 -6.75
CA ASN A 56 -2.91 25.37 -7.37
C ASN A 56 -2.84 23.86 -7.07
N THR A 57 -3.86 23.34 -6.38
CA THR A 57 -4.00 21.92 -6.05
C THR A 57 -4.32 21.03 -7.26
N ASP A 58 -4.79 21.60 -8.38
CA ASP A 58 -5.19 20.85 -9.58
C ASP A 58 -4.04 20.07 -10.23
N ASN A 59 -2.79 20.51 -10.01
CA ASN A 59 -1.60 19.85 -10.56
C ASN A 59 -1.05 18.73 -9.66
N LEU A 60 -1.63 18.49 -8.49
CA LEU A 60 -1.18 17.43 -7.60
C LEU A 60 -1.56 16.06 -8.15
N LYS A 61 -0.58 15.16 -8.18
CA LYS A 61 -0.80 13.79 -8.65
C LYS A 61 -1.47 12.97 -7.56
N ALA A 62 -2.69 12.51 -7.85
CA ALA A 62 -3.35 11.50 -7.05
C ALA A 62 -2.71 10.12 -7.27
N TYR A 63 -2.58 9.38 -6.19
CA TYR A 63 -2.17 7.99 -6.16
C TYR A 63 -3.26 7.14 -5.51
N ARG A 64 -3.17 5.84 -5.68
CA ARG A 64 -3.97 4.86 -4.97
C ARG A 64 -3.12 4.17 -3.92
N ILE A 65 -3.68 3.99 -2.74
CA ILE A 65 -3.09 3.17 -1.68
C ILE A 65 -3.92 1.89 -1.58
N VAL A 66 -3.31 0.76 -1.93
CA VAL A 66 -3.86 -0.58 -1.73
C VAL A 66 -3.29 -1.14 -0.45
N VAL A 67 -4.15 -1.59 0.46
CA VAL A 67 -3.75 -2.00 1.82
C VAL A 67 -4.16 -3.44 2.03
N THR A 68 -3.23 -4.26 2.52
CA THR A 68 -3.57 -5.52 3.17
C THR A 68 -3.48 -5.33 4.69
N LYS A 69 -4.55 -5.69 5.40
CA LYS A 69 -4.69 -5.62 6.85
C LYS A 69 -4.74 -7.05 7.41
N GLU A 70 -3.84 -7.36 8.34
CA GLU A 70 -3.75 -8.65 9.03
C GLU A 70 -3.99 -8.47 10.52
N PRO A 71 -4.91 -9.23 11.14
CA PRO A 71 -5.07 -9.22 12.60
C PRO A 71 -3.78 -9.59 13.32
N ARG A 72 -3.40 -8.82 14.34
CA ARG A 72 -2.26 -9.13 15.19
C ARG A 72 -2.62 -10.24 16.17
N ARG A 73 -1.75 -11.23 16.30
CA ARG A 73 -1.93 -12.37 17.21
C ARG A 73 -1.86 -11.97 18.69
N ASP A 74 -1.10 -10.92 19.00
CA ASP A 74 -0.90 -10.43 20.36
C ASP A 74 -2.02 -9.49 20.85
N GLY A 75 -2.97 -9.14 19.98
CA GLY A 75 -4.06 -8.22 20.31
C GLY A 75 -3.61 -6.77 20.59
N GLN A 76 -2.33 -6.44 20.41
CA GLN A 76 -1.83 -5.10 20.71
C GLN A 76 -2.30 -4.10 19.66
N LEU A 77 -2.88 -3.00 20.13
CA LEU A 77 -3.36 -1.94 19.26
C LEU A 77 -2.19 -1.26 18.53
N ASN A 78 -2.38 -1.03 17.25
CA ASN A 78 -1.50 -0.21 16.44
C ASN A 78 -1.68 1.26 16.87
N ALA A 79 -0.59 1.92 17.26
CA ALA A 79 -0.60 3.28 17.80
C ALA A 79 -1.18 4.33 16.84
N PHE A 80 -1.18 4.05 15.54
CA PHE A 80 -1.74 4.93 14.51
C PHE A 80 -3.24 4.65 14.34
N THR A 81 -3.61 3.42 13.98
CA THR A 81 -5.01 3.12 13.61
C THR A 81 -5.94 2.83 14.79
N GLY A 82 -5.41 2.60 15.99
CA GLY A 82 -6.19 2.17 17.16
C GLY A 82 -6.71 0.72 17.08
N GLU A 83 -6.31 -0.03 16.06
CA GLU A 83 -6.74 -1.41 15.86
C GLU A 83 -5.59 -2.42 16.06
N ALA A 84 -5.89 -3.62 16.53
CA ALA A 84 -4.92 -4.72 16.66
C ALA A 84 -4.60 -5.35 15.30
N CYS A 85 -4.09 -4.58 14.35
CA CYS A 85 -3.79 -5.02 12.99
C CYS A 85 -2.43 -4.53 12.49
N ASN A 86 -1.81 -5.37 11.66
CA ASN A 86 -0.66 -5.02 10.84
C ASN A 86 -1.15 -4.52 9.48
N TYR A 87 -0.58 -3.39 9.04
CA TYR A 87 -0.97 -2.75 7.79
C TYR A 87 0.17 -2.82 6.79
N SER A 88 -0.16 -3.24 5.58
CA SER A 88 0.77 -3.44 4.48
C SER A 88 0.35 -2.60 3.28
N PRO A 89 0.56 -1.27 3.31
CA PRO A 89 0.17 -0.38 2.22
C PRO A 89 1.15 -0.43 1.05
N ILE A 90 0.59 -0.41 -0.16
CA ILE A 90 1.29 -0.28 -1.43
C ILE A 90 0.69 0.93 -2.15
N MET A 91 1.54 1.90 -2.47
CA MET A 91 1.18 3.06 -3.26
C MET A 91 1.41 2.79 -4.74
N THR A 92 0.44 3.14 -5.58
CA THR A 92 0.49 2.96 -7.02
C THR A 92 -0.18 4.10 -7.77
N ASN A 93 0.26 4.35 -9.00
CA ASN A 93 -0.45 5.22 -9.95
C ASN A 93 -1.47 4.43 -10.81
N ASN A 94 -1.72 3.16 -10.48
CA ASN A 94 -2.66 2.31 -11.20
C ASN A 94 -4.04 2.28 -10.52
N PHE A 95 -5.05 2.77 -11.24
CA PHE A 95 -6.44 2.79 -10.78
C PHE A 95 -7.30 1.69 -11.43
N ASP A 96 -6.83 1.09 -12.53
CA ASP A 96 -7.61 0.13 -13.31
C ASP A 96 -7.49 -1.32 -12.80
N MET A 97 -6.37 -1.67 -12.15
CA MET A 97 -6.15 -3.01 -11.62
C MET A 97 -7.00 -3.28 -10.38
N ALA A 98 -7.44 -4.53 -10.22
CA ALA A 98 -7.99 -5.00 -8.96
C ALA A 98 -6.93 -4.93 -7.85
N ASP A 99 -7.38 -4.69 -6.60
CA ASP A 99 -6.48 -4.61 -5.43
C ASP A 99 -5.59 -5.86 -5.30
N ASP A 100 -6.15 -7.04 -5.55
CA ASP A 100 -5.41 -8.30 -5.50
C ASP A 100 -4.27 -8.37 -6.52
N HIS A 101 -4.51 -7.87 -7.74
CA HIS A 101 -3.49 -7.82 -8.77
C HIS A 101 -2.37 -6.84 -8.42
N VAL A 102 -2.70 -5.68 -7.83
CA VAL A 102 -1.70 -4.73 -7.35
C VAL A 102 -0.76 -5.40 -6.34
N VAL A 103 -1.31 -6.10 -5.36
CA VAL A 103 -0.52 -6.81 -4.34
C VAL A 103 0.28 -7.97 -4.96
N PHE A 104 -0.32 -8.74 -5.86
CA PHE A 104 0.35 -9.84 -6.56
C PHE A 104 1.55 -9.35 -7.37
N PHE A 105 1.38 -8.33 -8.20
CA PHE A 105 2.47 -7.76 -9.01
C PHE A 105 3.61 -7.23 -8.15
N TYR A 106 3.30 -6.53 -7.06
CA TYR A 106 4.32 -6.05 -6.13
C TYR A 106 5.10 -7.20 -5.49
N ASN A 107 4.41 -8.23 -4.99
CA ASN A 107 5.04 -9.37 -4.33
C ASN A 107 5.87 -10.22 -5.30
N ALA A 108 5.37 -10.47 -6.52
CA ALA A 108 6.09 -11.24 -7.54
C ALA A 108 7.44 -10.60 -7.89
N ARG A 109 7.49 -9.26 -7.95
CA ARG A 109 8.75 -8.53 -8.15
C ARG A 109 9.74 -8.74 -7.01
N GLY A 110 9.26 -8.73 -5.77
CA GLY A 110 10.10 -8.99 -4.59
C GLY A 110 10.63 -10.43 -4.53
N THR A 111 9.83 -11.42 -4.95
CA THR A 111 10.28 -12.81 -5.07
C THR A 111 11.40 -12.94 -6.10
N GLN A 112 11.24 -12.31 -7.26
CA GLN A 112 12.26 -12.32 -8.32
C GLN A 112 13.57 -11.67 -7.84
N GLU A 113 13.52 -10.52 -7.16
CA GLU A 113 14.71 -9.88 -6.56
C GLU A 113 15.43 -10.83 -5.58
N ARG A 114 14.67 -11.56 -4.75
CA ARG A 114 15.23 -12.52 -3.79
C ARG A 114 15.87 -13.75 -4.46
N GLU A 115 15.29 -14.27 -5.53
CA GLU A 115 15.87 -15.37 -6.31
C GLU A 115 17.21 -14.96 -6.94
N PHE A 116 17.30 -13.73 -7.46
CA PHE A 116 18.55 -13.19 -7.98
C PHE A 116 19.63 -13.02 -6.90
N ASP A 117 19.26 -12.57 -5.70
CA ASP A 117 20.20 -12.43 -4.58
C ASP A 117 20.73 -13.80 -4.10
N VAL A 118 19.89 -14.85 -4.08
CA VAL A 118 20.32 -16.22 -3.75
C VAL A 118 21.29 -16.74 -4.80
N LEU A 119 20.94 -16.63 -6.08
CA LEU A 119 21.82 -17.04 -7.19
C LEU A 119 23.18 -16.34 -7.10
N LYS A 120 23.21 -15.03 -6.85
CA LYS A 120 24.46 -14.27 -6.76
C LYS A 120 25.37 -14.70 -5.60
N ASN A 121 24.79 -15.13 -4.49
CA ASN A 121 25.56 -15.61 -3.33
C ASN A 121 26.08 -17.05 -3.51
N ASP A 122 25.45 -17.86 -4.37
CA ASP A 122 25.85 -19.26 -4.64
C ASP A 122 26.99 -19.38 -5.67
N PHE A 123 27.24 -18.31 -6.44
CA PHE A 123 28.35 -18.20 -7.39
C PHE A 123 29.48 -17.26 -6.91
N GLY A 124 29.53 -16.96 -5.60
CA GLY A 124 30.55 -16.13 -4.95
C GLY A 124 31.71 -16.93 -4.40
#